data_AF-A0A919I2L1-F1
#
_entry.id   AF-A0A919I2L1-F1
#
_cell.length_a   1.000
_cell.length_b   1.000
_cell.length_c   1.000
_cell.angle_alpha   90.00
_cell.angle_beta   90.00
_cell.angle_gamma   90.00
#
_symmetry.space_group_name_H-M   'P 1'
#
loop_
_entity.id
_entity.type
_entity.pdbx_description
1 polymer ?
#
loop_
_entity_poly.entity_id
_entity_poly.type
_entity_poly.pdbx_seq_one_letter_code
_entity_poly.pdbx_strand_id
1 'polypeptide(L)'
;MVPLESKKMSPTELPQAFRYYFDREFTREELVSRISDELNENVAYLDFVKAFNSNTEGDFRKSYAEKKAAVLLDSKYYREQIEYHDSIFRTYAENRFWDIQQKKLFDLQCLWRAEKARIPEIESVWDFDYWQRNIENCRFIPEVTRDEVDMYIEYLNSCDVYLVNEEWQNYDEFKLNEKDDDDGLEHPEWYDFHNLRTGNAVLLSLQDVRGEKEDYYRGVWRTETYGPEKREVLKPLLFVHDDEIMNDFLGKVESAQFKKMYERFCDMKCTINSQEEVEDAFYFLTDLYHEVPIESHADWRQGLIHARNKYINRKIAEEIPVVFEEYQLKLSLGISYPVENDTENKSFYESLKKPVLEGRRLKGEPEDFNF
;
A
#
# COMPACT_ATOMS: atom_id res chain seq x y z
N MET A 1 44.03 8.60 -15.60
CA MET A 1 42.98 7.73 -15.03
C MET A 1 42.00 7.44 -16.14
N VAL A 2 41.95 6.20 -16.62
CA VAL A 2 40.92 5.75 -17.55
C VAL A 2 39.69 5.42 -16.70
N PRO A 3 38.48 5.91 -17.02
CA PRO A 3 37.28 5.49 -16.31
C PRO A 3 37.09 3.98 -16.53
N LEU A 4 37.02 3.22 -15.44
CA LEU A 4 36.50 1.86 -15.50
C LEU A 4 35.02 1.98 -15.82
N GLU A 5 34.62 1.71 -17.06
CA GLU A 5 33.24 1.45 -17.41
C GLU A 5 32.79 0.21 -16.63
N SER A 6 32.14 0.42 -15.48
CA SER A 6 31.56 -0.64 -14.68
C SER A 6 30.30 -1.13 -15.39
N LYS A 7 30.47 -2.07 -16.32
CA LYS A 7 29.33 -2.81 -16.88
C LYS A 7 28.75 -3.66 -15.74
N LYS A 8 27.63 -3.23 -15.15
CA LYS A 8 26.91 -4.00 -14.13
C LYS A 8 26.52 -5.35 -14.76
N MET A 9 27.10 -6.45 -14.26
CA MET A 9 26.78 -7.81 -14.71
C MET A 9 25.39 -8.22 -14.21
N SER A 10 24.62 -8.89 -15.07
CA SER A 10 23.32 -9.43 -14.67
C SER A 10 23.53 -10.62 -13.70
N PRO A 11 22.69 -10.79 -12.66
CA PRO A 11 22.78 -11.93 -11.74
C PRO A 11 22.67 -13.31 -12.43
N THR A 12 22.01 -13.38 -13.59
CA THR A 12 21.90 -14.58 -14.43
C THR A 12 23.21 -14.97 -15.14
N GLU A 13 24.23 -14.12 -15.11
CA GLU A 13 25.55 -14.36 -15.72
C GLU A 13 26.60 -14.87 -14.71
N LEU A 14 26.20 -15.21 -13.47
CA LEU A 14 27.14 -15.69 -12.45
C LEU A 14 27.78 -17.05 -12.84
N PRO A 15 29.12 -17.17 -12.85
CA PRO A 15 29.80 -18.40 -13.25
C PRO A 15 29.40 -19.61 -12.41
N GLN A 16 29.33 -20.79 -13.04
CA GLN A 16 28.96 -22.07 -12.41
C GLN A 16 29.80 -22.41 -11.15
N ALA A 17 31.04 -21.91 -11.07
CA ALA A 17 31.93 -22.05 -9.92
C ALA A 17 31.42 -21.37 -8.63
N PHE A 18 30.49 -20.41 -8.74
CA PHE A 18 29.87 -19.77 -7.60
C PHE A 18 28.86 -20.71 -6.91
N ARG A 19 28.21 -21.63 -7.63
CA ARG A 19 27.13 -22.49 -7.10
C ARG A 19 27.55 -23.38 -5.91
N TYR A 20 28.79 -23.85 -5.87
CA TYR A 20 29.28 -24.75 -4.81
C TYR A 20 29.34 -24.12 -3.41
N TYR A 21 29.47 -22.79 -3.31
CA TYR A 21 29.55 -22.09 -2.02
C TYR A 21 28.18 -21.76 -1.40
N PHE A 22 27.07 -22.02 -2.11
CA PHE A 22 25.72 -21.69 -1.64
C PHE A 22 24.99 -22.84 -0.91
N ASP A 23 25.43 -24.09 -1.12
CA ASP A 23 24.72 -25.29 -0.60
C ASP A 23 25.14 -25.68 0.84
N ARG A 24 26.06 -24.93 1.46
CA ARG A 24 26.52 -25.14 2.85
C ARG A 24 26.64 -23.80 3.58
N GLU A 25 26.19 -23.76 4.82
CA GLU A 25 26.48 -22.63 5.72
C GLU A 25 27.95 -22.70 6.15
N PHE A 26 28.72 -21.70 5.74
CA PHE A 26 30.07 -21.48 6.25
C PHE A 26 30.06 -20.22 7.10
N THR A 27 30.76 -20.27 8.23
CA THR A 27 31.13 -19.05 8.95
C THR A 27 32.16 -18.25 8.14
N ARG A 28 32.24 -16.94 8.40
CA ARG A 28 33.23 -16.06 7.76
C ARG A 28 34.65 -16.57 8.00
N GLU A 29 34.92 -17.04 9.21
CA GLU A 29 36.22 -17.56 9.65
C GLU A 29 36.62 -18.82 8.88
N GLU A 30 35.68 -19.75 8.66
CA GLU A 30 35.92 -20.98 7.90
C GLU A 30 36.25 -20.70 6.43
N LEU A 31 35.52 -19.77 5.79
CA LEU A 31 35.80 -19.35 4.42
C LEU A 31 37.16 -18.68 4.30
N VAL A 32 37.51 -17.78 5.22
CA VAL A 32 38.80 -17.09 5.21
C VAL A 32 39.96 -18.07 5.38
N SER A 33 39.84 -19.03 6.31
CA SER A 33 40.87 -20.06 6.50
C SER A 33 41.05 -20.88 5.23
N ARG A 34 39.95 -21.40 4.68
CA ARG A 34 40.00 -22.25 3.48
C ARG A 34 40.54 -21.51 2.26
N ILE A 35 40.12 -20.27 2.03
CA ILE A 35 40.63 -19.45 0.91
C ILE A 35 42.12 -19.18 1.10
N SER A 36 42.58 -18.95 2.33
CA SER A 36 44.00 -18.77 2.62
C SER A 36 44.80 -20.03 2.31
N ASP A 37 44.27 -21.21 2.65
CA ASP A 37 44.89 -22.50 2.34
C ASP A 37 44.94 -22.76 0.82
N GLU A 38 43.83 -22.50 0.11
CA GLU A 38 43.76 -22.60 -1.36
C GLU A 38 44.80 -21.69 -2.06
N LEU A 39 45.11 -20.52 -1.49
CA LEU A 39 46.11 -19.61 -2.06
C LEU A 39 47.54 -20.12 -1.90
N ASN A 40 47.85 -20.85 -0.82
CA ASN A 40 49.17 -21.43 -0.62
C ASN A 40 49.50 -22.52 -1.66
N GLU A 41 48.48 -23.11 -2.27
CA GLU A 41 48.60 -24.11 -3.33
C GLU A 41 48.43 -23.52 -4.73
N ASN A 42 48.06 -22.24 -4.85
CA ASN A 42 47.77 -21.60 -6.12
C ASN A 42 49.04 -21.05 -6.79
N VAL A 43 49.48 -21.72 -7.86
CA VAL A 43 50.69 -21.36 -8.61
C VAL A 43 50.68 -19.90 -9.10
N ALA A 44 49.54 -19.40 -9.59
CA ALA A 44 49.43 -18.03 -10.09
C ALA A 44 49.55 -16.99 -8.96
N TYR A 45 48.99 -17.28 -7.78
CA TYR A 45 49.17 -16.45 -6.59
C TYR A 45 50.64 -16.44 -6.14
N LEU A 46 51.26 -17.62 -6.04
CA LEU A 46 52.66 -17.75 -5.63
C LEU A 46 53.60 -17.02 -6.60
N ASP A 47 53.32 -17.07 -7.90
CA ASP A 47 54.09 -16.32 -8.90
C ASP A 47 53.86 -14.80 -8.82
N PHE A 48 52.63 -14.37 -8.52
CA PHE A 48 52.30 -12.95 -8.32
C PHE A 48 53.05 -12.36 -7.12
N VAL A 49 53.04 -13.03 -5.96
CA VAL A 49 53.62 -12.48 -4.71
C VAL A 49 55.15 -12.45 -4.71
N LYS A 50 55.83 -13.25 -5.56
CA LYS A 50 57.31 -13.22 -5.72
C LYS A 50 57.86 -11.85 -6.10
N ALA A 51 57.05 -11.02 -6.77
CA ALA A 51 57.45 -9.67 -7.17
C ALA A 51 57.40 -8.64 -6.01
N PHE A 52 56.88 -9.04 -4.85
CA PHE A 52 56.61 -8.16 -3.72
C PHE A 52 57.40 -8.56 -2.46
N ASN A 53 57.34 -7.72 -1.43
CA ASN A 53 58.05 -7.97 -0.18
C ASN A 53 57.39 -9.13 0.60
N SER A 54 58.19 -10.15 0.94
CA SER A 54 57.75 -11.33 1.70
C SER A 54 57.13 -10.98 3.05
N ASN A 55 57.54 -9.86 3.67
CA ASN A 55 56.99 -9.42 4.96
C ASN A 55 55.54 -8.95 4.85
N THR A 56 55.04 -8.64 3.64
CA THR A 56 53.65 -8.19 3.41
C THR A 56 52.75 -9.27 2.82
N GLU A 57 53.32 -10.42 2.44
CA GLU A 57 52.58 -11.52 1.80
C GLU A 57 51.50 -12.10 2.71
N GLY A 58 51.84 -12.35 3.98
CA GLY A 58 50.90 -12.92 4.96
C GLY A 58 49.67 -12.03 5.19
N ASP A 59 49.90 -10.72 5.34
CA ASP A 59 48.84 -9.72 5.52
C ASP A 59 47.99 -9.57 4.25
N PHE A 60 48.62 -9.58 3.08
CA PHE A 60 47.92 -9.53 1.80
C PHE A 60 47.04 -10.77 1.57
N ARG A 61 47.57 -11.98 1.85
CA ARG A 61 46.82 -13.23 1.77
C ARG A 61 45.57 -13.18 2.62
N LYS A 62 45.73 -12.78 3.88
CA LYS A 62 44.62 -12.65 4.84
C LYS A 62 43.60 -11.63 4.34
N SER A 63 44.04 -10.45 3.91
CA SER A 63 43.14 -9.41 3.40
C SER A 63 42.38 -9.83 2.13
N TYR A 64 43.05 -10.53 1.21
CA TYR A 64 42.40 -11.07 0.03
C TYR A 64 41.39 -12.15 0.40
N ALA A 65 41.74 -13.06 1.31
CA ALA A 65 40.83 -14.10 1.78
C ALA A 65 39.59 -13.51 2.46
N GLU A 66 39.75 -12.49 3.30
CA GLU A 66 38.67 -11.71 3.92
C GLU A 66 37.78 -11.05 2.86
N LYS A 67 38.37 -10.43 1.83
CA LYS A 67 37.61 -9.79 0.74
C LYS A 67 36.86 -10.81 -0.12
N LYS A 68 37.49 -11.93 -0.49
CA LYS A 68 36.84 -12.99 -1.27
C LYS A 68 35.73 -13.67 -0.47
N ALA A 69 35.93 -13.89 0.84
CA ALA A 69 34.89 -14.40 1.73
C ALA A 69 33.71 -13.42 1.83
N ALA A 70 33.99 -12.12 1.98
CA ALA A 70 32.95 -11.09 1.97
C ALA A 70 32.17 -11.11 0.65
N VAL A 71 32.83 -11.09 -0.51
CA VAL A 71 32.15 -11.17 -1.82
C VAL A 71 31.26 -12.41 -1.93
N LEU A 72 31.72 -13.57 -1.46
CA LEU A 72 30.93 -14.81 -1.53
C LEU A 72 29.69 -14.74 -0.61
N LEU A 73 29.85 -14.31 0.63
CA LEU A 73 28.75 -14.19 1.59
C LEU A 73 27.76 -13.08 1.18
N ASP A 74 28.28 -11.92 0.81
CA ASP A 74 27.48 -10.78 0.40
C ASP A 74 26.76 -11.09 -0.93
N SER A 75 27.35 -11.86 -1.84
CA SER A 75 26.66 -12.28 -3.08
C SER A 75 25.44 -13.16 -2.84
N LYS A 76 25.40 -13.91 -1.73
CA LYS A 76 24.21 -14.65 -1.29
C LYS A 76 23.13 -13.68 -0.81
N TYR A 77 23.51 -12.79 0.10
CA TYR A 77 22.62 -11.75 0.61
C TYR A 77 22.03 -10.90 -0.51
N TYR A 78 22.85 -10.43 -1.45
CA TYR A 78 22.38 -9.64 -2.60
C TYR A 78 21.49 -10.44 -3.55
N ARG A 79 21.70 -11.76 -3.73
CA ARG A 79 20.75 -12.59 -4.51
C ARG A 79 19.40 -12.67 -3.81
N GLU A 80 19.39 -12.93 -2.51
CA GLU A 80 18.16 -12.99 -1.72
C GLU A 80 17.41 -11.65 -1.75
N GLN A 81 18.13 -10.52 -1.73
CA GLN A 81 17.53 -9.19 -1.91
C GLN A 81 16.92 -9.00 -3.30
N ILE A 82 17.57 -9.46 -4.37
CA ILE A 82 17.00 -9.42 -5.73
C ILE A 82 15.71 -10.23 -5.81
N GLU A 83 15.75 -11.47 -5.33
CA GLU A 83 14.58 -12.36 -5.32
C GLU A 83 13.45 -11.78 -4.46
N TYR A 84 13.79 -11.13 -3.34
CA TYR A 84 12.84 -10.39 -2.53
C TYR A 84 12.23 -9.20 -3.29
N HIS A 85 13.05 -8.38 -3.95
CA HIS A 85 12.57 -7.25 -4.75
C HIS A 85 11.73 -7.69 -5.95
N ASP A 86 12.03 -8.81 -6.59
CA ASP A 86 11.20 -9.31 -7.69
C ASP A 86 9.87 -9.89 -7.16
N SER A 87 9.89 -10.57 -6.00
CA SER A 87 8.68 -11.15 -5.41
C SER A 87 7.78 -10.13 -4.70
N ILE A 88 8.31 -9.01 -4.20
CA ILE A 88 7.50 -8.01 -3.49
C ILE A 88 6.49 -7.32 -4.41
N PHE A 89 6.85 -7.08 -5.67
CA PHE A 89 5.94 -6.45 -6.63
C PHE A 89 4.77 -7.34 -6.98
N ARG A 90 4.96 -8.66 -6.94
CA ARG A 90 3.87 -9.60 -7.08
C ARG A 90 2.90 -9.53 -5.90
N THR A 91 3.40 -9.47 -4.66
CA THR A 91 2.55 -9.23 -3.48
C THR A 91 1.80 -7.89 -3.59
N TYR A 92 2.45 -6.83 -4.05
CA TYR A 92 1.79 -5.55 -4.28
C TYR A 92 0.73 -5.62 -5.38
N ALA A 93 1.00 -6.34 -6.47
CA ALA A 93 0.02 -6.58 -7.53
C ALA A 93 -1.17 -7.40 -7.04
N GLU A 94 -0.96 -8.42 -6.20
CA GLU A 94 -2.04 -9.18 -5.57
C GLU A 94 -2.96 -8.28 -4.73
N ASN A 95 -2.39 -7.35 -3.95
CA ASN A 95 -3.16 -6.39 -3.17
C ASN A 95 -3.93 -5.41 -4.05
N ARG A 96 -3.25 -4.78 -5.03
CA ARG A 96 -3.81 -3.75 -5.91
C ARG A 96 -4.80 -4.30 -6.93
N PHE A 97 -4.71 -5.59 -7.28
CA PHE A 97 -5.66 -6.24 -8.19
C PHE A 97 -7.12 -6.11 -7.72
N TRP A 98 -7.33 -6.10 -6.39
CA TRP A 98 -8.67 -6.04 -5.82
C TRP A 98 -9.33 -4.67 -5.89
N ASP A 99 -8.58 -3.60 -6.17
CA ASP A 99 -9.12 -2.25 -6.42
C ASP A 99 -10.19 -2.25 -7.52
N ILE A 100 -10.03 -3.13 -8.52
CA ILE A 100 -11.01 -3.31 -9.61
C ILE A 100 -12.36 -3.76 -9.03
N GLN A 101 -12.35 -4.76 -8.14
CA GLN A 101 -13.56 -5.26 -7.50
C GLN A 101 -14.11 -4.28 -6.47
N GLN A 102 -13.24 -3.55 -5.75
CA GLN A 102 -13.65 -2.49 -4.82
C GLN A 102 -14.45 -1.41 -5.53
N LYS A 103 -13.98 -0.95 -6.70
CA LYS A 103 -14.70 0.03 -7.52
C LYS A 103 -16.07 -0.47 -7.95
N LYS A 104 -16.17 -1.72 -8.40
CA LYS A 104 -17.45 -2.34 -8.76
C LYS A 104 -18.41 -2.42 -7.57
N LEU A 105 -17.90 -2.82 -6.40
CA LEU A 105 -18.68 -2.88 -5.18
C LEU A 105 -19.20 -1.49 -4.80
N PHE A 106 -18.39 -0.45 -4.96
CA PHE A 106 -18.77 0.93 -4.67
C PHE A 106 -19.82 1.47 -5.66
N ASP A 107 -19.68 1.20 -6.96
CA ASP A 107 -20.69 1.56 -7.95
C ASP A 107 -22.03 0.87 -7.65
N LEU A 108 -21.95 -0.39 -7.24
CA LEU A 108 -23.10 -1.17 -6.82
C LEU A 108 -23.70 -0.63 -5.51
N GLN A 109 -22.89 -0.16 -4.57
CA GLN A 109 -23.32 0.53 -3.35
C GLN A 109 -24.12 1.79 -3.69
N CYS A 110 -23.61 2.64 -4.57
CA CYS A 110 -24.31 3.85 -5.03
C CYS A 110 -25.69 3.51 -5.63
N LEU A 111 -25.75 2.51 -6.51
CA LEU A 111 -26.99 2.07 -7.14
C LEU A 111 -27.98 1.46 -6.14
N TRP A 112 -27.49 0.65 -5.19
CA TRP A 112 -28.31 0.03 -4.16
C TRP A 112 -28.89 1.08 -3.20
N ARG A 113 -28.06 2.03 -2.74
CA ARG A 113 -28.47 3.13 -1.87
C ARG A 113 -29.55 4.01 -2.52
N ALA A 114 -29.46 4.20 -3.83
CA ALA A 114 -30.45 4.91 -4.64
C ALA A 114 -31.68 4.08 -5.07
N GLU A 115 -31.83 2.85 -4.55
CA GLU A 115 -32.88 1.89 -4.90
C GLU A 115 -32.97 1.58 -6.41
N LYS A 116 -31.86 1.73 -7.14
CA LYS A 116 -31.74 1.39 -8.57
C LYS A 116 -31.31 -0.06 -8.79
N ALA A 117 -30.71 -0.69 -7.77
CA ALA A 117 -30.33 -2.09 -7.78
C ALA A 117 -30.88 -2.82 -6.54
N ARG A 118 -31.17 -4.11 -6.69
CA ARG A 118 -31.49 -5.01 -5.58
C ARG A 118 -30.48 -6.16 -5.60
N ILE A 119 -29.84 -6.38 -4.46
CA ILE A 119 -28.79 -7.38 -4.30
C ILE A 119 -29.23 -8.29 -3.16
N PRO A 120 -29.54 -9.57 -3.40
CA PRO A 120 -30.00 -10.49 -2.36
C PRO A 120 -29.04 -10.60 -1.17
N GLU A 121 -27.75 -10.47 -1.40
CA GLU A 121 -26.68 -10.59 -0.40
C GLU A 121 -26.48 -9.33 0.44
N ILE A 122 -27.14 -8.22 0.10
CA ILE A 122 -27.01 -6.93 0.79
C ILE A 122 -28.38 -6.52 1.35
N GLU A 123 -28.44 -6.44 2.67
CA GLU A 123 -29.64 -6.06 3.41
C GLU A 123 -29.52 -4.64 3.99
N SER A 124 -28.32 -4.24 4.40
CA SER A 124 -28.02 -2.94 4.99
C SER A 124 -26.73 -2.30 4.46
N VAL A 125 -26.52 -1.01 4.74
CA VAL A 125 -25.28 -0.29 4.35
C VAL A 125 -24.01 -0.96 4.88
N TRP A 126 -24.09 -1.61 6.05
CA TRP A 126 -22.97 -2.27 6.71
C TRP A 126 -22.50 -3.56 6.00
N ASP A 127 -23.33 -4.14 5.13
CA ASP A 127 -22.92 -5.31 4.36
C ASP A 127 -21.83 -4.93 3.33
N PHE A 128 -21.84 -3.70 2.80
CA PHE A 128 -20.76 -3.20 1.95
C PHE A 128 -19.44 -3.10 2.72
N ASP A 129 -19.48 -2.66 3.97
CA ASP A 129 -18.29 -2.59 4.81
C ASP A 129 -17.73 -3.98 5.14
N TYR A 130 -18.59 -5.00 5.26
CA TYR A 130 -18.14 -6.39 5.38
C TYR A 130 -17.45 -6.84 4.09
N TRP A 131 -18.10 -6.62 2.95
CA TRP A 131 -17.60 -7.09 1.66
C TRP A 131 -16.35 -6.37 1.19
N GLN A 132 -16.10 -5.12 1.59
CA GLN A 132 -14.84 -4.44 1.29
C GLN A 132 -13.64 -5.16 1.91
N ARG A 133 -13.82 -5.80 3.07
CA ARG A 133 -12.77 -6.56 3.77
C ARG A 133 -12.68 -8.02 3.32
N ASN A 134 -13.60 -8.46 2.46
CA ASN A 134 -13.69 -9.83 1.97
C ASN A 134 -13.98 -9.84 0.46
N ILE A 135 -13.38 -8.89 -0.26
CA ILE A 135 -13.70 -8.57 -1.64
C ILE A 135 -13.32 -9.73 -2.57
N GLU A 136 -12.30 -10.50 -2.20
CA GLU A 136 -11.78 -11.66 -2.92
C GLU A 136 -12.79 -12.82 -2.99
N ASN A 137 -13.71 -12.87 -2.03
CA ASN A 137 -14.77 -13.86 -1.94
C ASN A 137 -16.16 -13.29 -2.29
N CYS A 138 -16.24 -12.05 -2.75
CA CYS A 138 -17.49 -11.41 -3.15
C CYS A 138 -17.97 -11.96 -4.50
N ARG A 139 -18.98 -12.86 -4.49
CA ARG A 139 -19.43 -13.60 -5.68
C ARG A 139 -20.60 -12.96 -6.45
N PHE A 140 -21.29 -11.99 -5.86
CA PHE A 140 -22.44 -11.34 -6.50
C PHE A 140 -22.06 -10.15 -7.39
N ILE A 141 -20.81 -9.67 -7.30
CA ILE A 141 -20.25 -8.73 -8.28
C ILE A 141 -19.68 -9.51 -9.47
N PRO A 142 -19.80 -8.99 -10.70
CA PRO A 142 -19.22 -9.64 -11.87
C PRO A 142 -17.71 -9.88 -11.71
N GLU A 143 -17.24 -11.02 -12.21
CA GLU A 143 -15.82 -11.37 -12.23
C GLU A 143 -14.98 -10.30 -12.94
N VAL A 144 -13.70 -10.20 -12.56
CA VAL A 144 -12.76 -9.30 -13.23
C VAL A 144 -12.59 -9.72 -14.68
N THR A 145 -12.71 -8.76 -15.60
CA THR A 145 -12.56 -8.97 -17.04
C THR A 145 -11.18 -8.52 -17.52
N ARG A 146 -10.79 -8.97 -18.72
CA ARG A 146 -9.52 -8.56 -19.32
C ARG A 146 -9.48 -7.05 -19.61
N ASP A 147 -10.58 -6.47 -20.07
CA ASP A 147 -10.67 -5.04 -20.40
C ASP A 147 -10.48 -4.17 -19.14
N GLU A 148 -10.99 -4.61 -17.98
CA GLU A 148 -10.79 -3.93 -16.71
C GLU A 148 -9.35 -4.04 -16.22
N VAL A 149 -8.71 -5.20 -16.43
CA VAL A 149 -7.29 -5.39 -16.14
C VAL A 149 -6.44 -4.47 -17.00
N ASP A 150 -6.70 -4.40 -18.30
CA ASP A 150 -5.97 -3.53 -19.21
C ASP A 150 -6.19 -2.05 -18.85
N MET A 151 -7.42 -1.66 -18.46
CA MET A 151 -7.71 -0.31 -17.94
C MET A 151 -6.97 0.00 -16.65
N TYR A 152 -6.89 -0.95 -15.71
CA TYR A 152 -6.17 -0.75 -14.46
C TYR A 152 -4.65 -0.67 -14.67
N ILE A 153 -4.11 -1.42 -15.62
CA ILE A 153 -2.71 -1.29 -16.06
C ILE A 153 -2.45 0.09 -16.66
N GLU A 154 -3.37 0.64 -17.46
CA GLU A 154 -3.27 2.03 -17.93
C GLU A 154 -3.25 3.03 -16.78
N TYR A 155 -4.11 2.83 -15.77
CA TYR A 155 -4.16 3.67 -14.58
C TYR A 155 -2.81 3.67 -13.84
N LEU A 156 -2.28 2.49 -13.49
CA LEU A 156 -1.00 2.37 -12.80
C LEU A 156 0.13 3.06 -13.56
N ASN A 157 0.17 2.92 -14.88
CA ASN A 157 1.20 3.57 -15.71
C ASN A 157 1.03 5.09 -15.83
N SER A 158 -0.16 5.63 -15.49
CA SER A 158 -0.45 7.06 -15.51
C SER A 158 -0.38 7.73 -14.13
N CYS A 159 -0.34 6.94 -13.06
CA CYS A 159 -0.39 7.42 -11.68
C CYS A 159 1.03 7.75 -11.18
N ASP A 160 1.16 8.94 -10.59
CA ASP A 160 2.42 9.46 -10.05
C ASP A 160 2.60 9.14 -8.55
N VAL A 161 1.57 8.58 -7.93
CA VAL A 161 1.51 8.25 -6.52
C VAL A 161 1.47 6.74 -6.35
N TYR A 162 2.14 6.24 -5.32
CA TYR A 162 1.98 4.87 -4.85
C TYR A 162 1.19 4.91 -3.55
N LEU A 163 -0.08 4.49 -3.59
CA LEU A 163 -0.97 4.49 -2.41
C LEU A 163 -1.05 3.08 -1.81
N VAL A 164 -1.06 3.00 -0.48
CA VAL A 164 -1.08 1.70 0.25
C VAL A 164 -2.37 1.51 1.07
N ASN A 165 -3.14 2.57 1.34
CA ASN A 165 -4.36 2.48 2.15
C ASN A 165 -5.46 3.36 1.56
N GLU A 166 -6.57 2.74 1.15
CA GLU A 166 -7.71 3.42 0.55
C GLU A 166 -9.00 2.94 1.26
N GLU A 167 -9.84 3.88 1.70
CA GLU A 167 -11.12 3.59 2.35
C GLU A 167 -12.24 3.36 1.32
N TRP A 168 -12.22 2.19 0.69
CA TRP A 168 -12.96 1.91 -0.54
C TRP A 168 -14.48 2.16 -0.50
N GLN A 169 -15.17 1.82 0.59
CA GLN A 169 -16.64 1.91 0.67
C GLN A 169 -17.15 3.08 1.53
N ASN A 170 -16.31 4.11 1.76
CA ASN A 170 -16.65 5.29 2.57
C ASN A 170 -17.59 6.27 1.82
N TYR A 171 -18.79 5.78 1.47
CA TYR A 171 -19.79 6.53 0.72
C TYR A 171 -20.17 7.85 1.39
N ASP A 172 -20.38 7.85 2.71
CA ASP A 172 -20.91 9.02 3.42
C ASP A 172 -19.89 10.17 3.39
N GLU A 173 -18.59 9.89 3.55
CA GLU A 173 -17.55 10.92 3.48
C GLU A 173 -17.33 11.43 2.05
N PHE A 174 -17.25 10.53 1.07
CA PHE A 174 -17.14 10.93 -0.34
C PHE A 174 -18.34 11.79 -0.76
N LYS A 175 -19.53 11.51 -0.22
CA LYS A 175 -20.75 12.27 -0.50
C LYS A 175 -20.81 13.64 0.17
N LEU A 176 -20.12 13.81 1.30
CA LEU A 176 -19.96 15.11 1.97
C LEU A 176 -18.98 15.99 1.18
N ASN A 177 -17.86 15.43 0.73
CA ASN A 177 -16.84 16.16 -0.03
C ASN A 177 -17.38 16.66 -1.38
N GLU A 178 -18.30 15.94 -2.05
CA GLU A 178 -19.02 16.44 -3.24
C GLU A 178 -19.82 17.73 -2.99
N LYS A 179 -20.25 18.01 -1.75
CA LYS A 179 -21.17 19.10 -1.42
C LYS A 179 -20.48 20.35 -0.90
N ASP A 180 -19.40 20.19 -0.15
CA ASP A 180 -18.82 21.26 0.65
C ASP A 180 -17.57 21.92 0.02
N ASP A 181 -17.12 21.49 -1.17
CA ASP A 181 -15.86 21.95 -1.81
C ASP A 181 -14.70 21.99 -0.78
N ASP A 182 -14.68 21.01 0.14
CA ASP A 182 -13.77 20.94 1.29
C ASP A 182 -12.61 19.96 1.03
N ASP A 183 -11.47 20.19 1.66
CA ASP A 183 -10.24 19.37 1.59
C ASP A 183 -10.38 18.06 2.42
N GLY A 184 -11.55 17.41 2.40
CA GLY A 184 -11.83 16.15 3.11
C GLY A 184 -11.11 14.94 2.47
N LEU A 185 -11.37 13.70 2.96
CA LEU A 185 -10.79 12.50 2.34
C LEU A 185 -11.23 12.37 0.87
N GLU A 186 -10.31 12.68 -0.05
CA GLU A 186 -10.51 12.44 -1.47
C GLU A 186 -10.74 10.94 -1.71
N HIS A 187 -11.74 10.61 -2.54
CA HIS A 187 -11.94 9.22 -2.95
C HIS A 187 -10.71 8.74 -3.75
N PRO A 188 -10.44 7.42 -3.76
CA PRO A 188 -9.41 6.80 -4.59
C PRO A 188 -9.20 7.43 -5.98
N GLU A 189 -7.96 7.76 -6.35
CA GLU A 189 -7.64 8.27 -7.72
C GLU A 189 -8.09 7.28 -8.81
N TRP A 190 -8.06 5.98 -8.50
CA TRP A 190 -8.60 4.94 -9.38
C TRP A 190 -10.09 5.16 -9.71
N TYR A 191 -10.88 5.68 -8.76
CA TYR A 191 -12.30 5.92 -8.97
C TYR A 191 -12.52 6.98 -10.03
N ASP A 192 -11.76 8.07 -10.00
CA ASP A 192 -11.80 9.12 -11.02
C ASP A 192 -11.39 8.62 -12.39
N PHE A 193 -10.26 7.92 -12.45
CA PHE A 193 -9.74 7.37 -13.69
C PHE A 193 -10.75 6.41 -14.36
N HIS A 194 -11.37 5.55 -13.55
CA HIS A 194 -12.41 4.63 -13.97
C HIS A 194 -13.69 5.37 -14.39
N ASN A 195 -14.15 6.33 -13.60
CA ASN A 195 -15.36 7.10 -13.86
C ASN A 195 -15.27 7.90 -15.15
N LEU A 196 -14.10 8.47 -15.46
CA LEU A 196 -13.84 9.20 -16.70
C LEU A 196 -14.02 8.30 -17.94
N ARG A 197 -13.68 7.02 -17.84
CA ARG A 197 -13.75 6.05 -18.95
C ARG A 197 -15.12 5.39 -19.08
N THR A 198 -15.80 5.17 -17.97
CA THR A 198 -17.07 4.43 -17.91
C THR A 198 -18.30 5.33 -17.89
N GLY A 199 -18.14 6.61 -17.55
CA GLY A 199 -19.26 7.55 -17.34
C GLY A 199 -19.96 7.39 -16.00
N ASN A 200 -19.35 6.64 -15.06
CA ASN A 200 -19.95 6.33 -13.75
C ASN A 200 -19.85 7.46 -12.72
N ALA A 201 -19.25 8.60 -13.06
CA ALA A 201 -19.15 9.76 -12.15
C ALA A 201 -20.51 10.18 -11.56
N VAL A 202 -21.60 10.03 -12.32
CA VAL A 202 -22.96 10.39 -11.89
C VAL A 202 -23.51 9.50 -10.77
N LEU A 203 -22.92 8.32 -10.54
CA LEU A 203 -23.44 7.36 -9.55
C LEU A 203 -23.35 7.89 -8.13
N LEU A 204 -22.23 8.53 -7.78
CA LEU A 204 -22.08 9.13 -6.45
C LEU A 204 -23.13 10.22 -6.24
N SER A 205 -23.43 11.00 -7.28
CA SER A 205 -24.44 12.07 -7.26
C SER A 205 -25.89 11.61 -7.04
N LEU A 206 -26.19 10.31 -7.10
CA LEU A 206 -27.53 9.76 -6.83
C LEU A 206 -27.99 10.03 -5.38
N GLN A 207 -29.31 10.08 -5.18
CA GLN A 207 -29.90 10.25 -3.84
C GLN A 207 -29.77 8.97 -3.03
N ASP A 208 -29.33 9.09 -1.77
CA ASP A 208 -29.23 7.99 -0.82
C ASP A 208 -30.57 7.70 -0.11
N VAL A 209 -31.47 7.01 -0.80
CA VAL A 209 -32.81 6.70 -0.26
C VAL A 209 -32.74 5.65 0.85
N ARG A 210 -31.92 4.61 0.70
CA ARG A 210 -31.82 3.54 1.70
C ARG A 210 -31.08 3.96 2.96
N GLY A 211 -29.96 4.69 2.82
CA GLY A 211 -29.21 5.19 3.97
C GLY A 211 -30.07 6.13 4.83
N GLU A 212 -30.82 7.05 4.20
CA GLU A 212 -31.77 7.92 4.89
C GLU A 212 -32.84 7.14 5.69
N LYS A 213 -33.36 6.04 5.12
CA LYS A 213 -34.33 5.15 5.80
C LYS A 213 -33.70 4.44 7.00
N GLU A 214 -32.51 3.87 6.82
CA GLU A 214 -31.79 3.21 7.92
C GLU A 214 -31.48 4.19 9.05
N ASP A 215 -30.97 5.39 8.72
CA ASP A 215 -30.69 6.44 9.68
C ASP A 215 -31.90 6.88 10.48
N TYR A 216 -33.05 7.00 9.82
CA TYR A 216 -34.31 7.29 10.50
C TYR A 216 -34.62 6.25 11.58
N TYR A 217 -34.59 4.96 11.26
CA TYR A 217 -34.89 3.90 12.24
C TYR A 217 -33.81 3.80 13.33
N ARG A 218 -32.53 3.99 12.99
CA ARG A 218 -31.46 4.12 13.99
C ARG A 218 -31.73 5.26 14.96
N GLY A 219 -32.19 6.41 14.46
CA GLY A 219 -32.57 7.57 15.26
C GLY A 219 -33.75 7.29 16.20
N VAL A 220 -34.76 6.55 15.72
CA VAL A 220 -35.90 6.10 16.54
C VAL A 220 -35.43 5.20 17.69
N TRP A 221 -34.65 4.16 17.36
CA TRP A 221 -34.11 3.24 18.36
C TRP A 221 -33.25 3.97 19.41
N ARG A 222 -32.38 4.88 18.96
CA ARG A 222 -31.51 5.67 19.84
C ARG A 222 -32.34 6.53 20.80
N THR A 223 -33.37 7.20 20.29
CA THR A 223 -34.28 8.05 21.07
C THR A 223 -35.03 7.26 22.15
N GLU A 224 -35.46 6.04 21.84
CA GLU A 224 -36.15 5.20 22.82
C GLU A 224 -35.18 4.63 23.88
N THR A 225 -34.02 4.17 23.43
CA THR A 225 -33.04 3.49 24.30
C THR A 225 -32.36 4.44 25.28
N TYR A 226 -31.98 5.63 24.80
CA TYR A 226 -31.21 6.61 25.58
C TYR A 226 -32.02 7.85 25.98
N GLY A 227 -33.30 7.92 25.57
CA GLY A 227 -34.14 9.11 25.68
C GLY A 227 -33.89 10.09 24.52
N PRO A 228 -34.73 11.14 24.38
CA PRO A 228 -34.45 12.22 23.45
C PRO A 228 -33.09 12.80 23.81
N GLU A 229 -32.22 12.91 22.81
CA GLU A 229 -30.93 13.56 22.95
C GLU A 229 -31.19 14.93 23.60
N LYS A 230 -30.83 15.06 24.88
CA LYS A 230 -30.57 16.38 25.40
C LYS A 230 -29.38 16.81 24.56
N ARG A 231 -29.62 17.67 23.56
CA ARG A 231 -28.57 18.53 23.02
C ARG A 231 -28.10 19.38 24.21
N GLU A 232 -27.30 18.78 25.10
CA GLU A 232 -26.27 19.55 25.75
C GLU A 232 -25.57 20.25 24.61
N VAL A 233 -25.48 21.57 24.68
CA VAL A 233 -24.61 22.31 23.78
C VAL A 233 -23.25 21.68 24.00
N LEU A 234 -22.89 20.72 23.13
CA LEU A 234 -21.63 20.02 23.22
C LEU A 234 -20.61 21.14 23.12
N LYS A 235 -19.90 21.35 24.22
CA LYS A 235 -18.77 22.27 24.18
C LYS A 235 -17.86 21.75 23.06
N PRO A 236 -17.32 22.64 22.21
CA PRO A 236 -16.44 22.22 21.14
C PRO A 236 -15.41 21.24 21.70
N LEU A 237 -15.27 20.09 21.05
CA LEU A 237 -14.23 19.14 21.42
C LEU A 237 -12.90 19.84 21.18
N LEU A 238 -12.04 19.86 22.20
CA LEU A 238 -10.68 20.34 22.05
C LEU A 238 -9.89 19.22 21.39
N PHE A 239 -9.81 19.24 20.06
CA PHE A 239 -9.02 18.29 19.31
C PHE A 239 -7.53 18.59 19.54
N VAL A 240 -6.84 17.63 20.15
CA VAL A 240 -5.45 17.79 20.62
C VAL A 240 -4.46 17.98 19.46
N HIS A 241 -4.89 17.67 18.24
CA HIS A 241 -4.09 17.72 17.01
C HIS A 241 -4.63 18.74 15.99
N ASP A 242 -5.61 19.55 16.36
CA ASP A 242 -6.11 20.62 15.50
C ASP A 242 -5.16 21.81 15.59
N ASP A 243 -4.42 22.03 14.51
CA ASP A 243 -3.41 23.09 14.42
C ASP A 243 -4.05 24.49 14.50
N GLU A 244 -5.30 24.67 14.09
CA GLU A 244 -6.00 25.96 14.15
C GLU A 244 -6.40 26.27 15.60
N ILE A 245 -7.00 25.32 16.30
CA ILE A 245 -7.34 25.44 17.72
C ILE A 245 -6.07 25.63 18.56
N MET A 246 -5.00 24.88 18.27
CA MET A 246 -3.71 25.04 18.95
C MET A 246 -3.09 26.42 18.67
N ASN A 247 -3.11 26.90 17.44
CA ASN A 247 -2.59 28.23 17.10
C ASN A 247 -3.39 29.37 17.75
N ASP A 248 -4.72 29.26 17.83
CA ASP A 248 -5.58 30.22 18.54
C ASP A 248 -5.32 30.20 20.05
N PHE A 249 -5.22 29.00 20.65
CA PHE A 249 -4.90 28.85 22.07
C PHE A 249 -3.52 29.43 22.43
N LEU A 250 -2.49 29.11 21.63
CA LEU A 250 -1.15 29.67 21.80
C LEU A 250 -1.16 31.20 21.67
N GLY A 251 -1.98 31.76 20.78
CA GLY A 251 -2.15 33.21 20.66
C GLY A 251 -2.74 33.89 21.90
N LYS A 252 -3.51 33.15 22.71
CA LYS A 252 -4.18 33.66 23.92
C LYS A 252 -3.36 33.48 25.19
N VAL A 253 -2.53 32.43 25.25
CA VAL A 253 -1.85 32.02 26.50
C VAL A 253 -0.35 32.31 26.46
N GLU A 254 0.29 32.21 25.29
CA GLU A 254 1.74 32.26 25.17
C GLU A 254 2.27 33.59 24.64
N SER A 255 3.57 33.81 24.82
CA SER A 255 4.23 35.00 24.31
C SER A 255 4.36 34.97 22.78
N ALA A 256 4.40 36.16 22.14
CA ALA A 256 4.68 36.27 20.71
C ALA A 256 6.01 35.62 20.29
N GLN A 257 6.98 35.53 21.21
CA GLN A 257 8.24 34.83 20.96
C GLN A 257 8.05 33.31 20.90
N PHE A 258 7.26 32.73 21.81
CA PHE A 258 6.94 31.30 21.79
C PHE A 258 6.14 30.91 20.54
N LYS A 259 5.15 31.73 20.16
CA LYS A 259 4.38 31.49 18.94
C LYS A 259 5.27 31.38 17.69
N LYS A 260 6.23 32.30 17.53
CA LYS A 260 7.22 32.21 16.43
C LYS A 260 8.12 30.98 16.48
N MET A 261 8.42 30.46 17.69
CA MET A 261 9.17 29.21 17.82
C MET A 261 8.32 28.00 17.46
N TYR A 262 7.04 28.01 17.82
CA TYR A 262 6.08 26.96 17.48
C TYR A 262 5.79 26.90 15.97
N GLU A 263 5.54 28.04 15.32
CA GLU A 263 5.38 28.13 13.87
C GLU A 263 6.59 27.53 13.14
N ARG A 264 7.82 27.92 13.55
CA ARG A 264 9.06 27.33 13.02
C ARG A 264 9.19 25.85 13.29
N PHE A 265 8.72 25.37 14.44
CA PHE A 265 8.76 23.95 14.79
C PHE A 265 7.82 23.15 13.88
N CYS A 266 6.61 23.65 13.61
CA CYS A 266 5.67 23.03 12.68
C CYS A 266 6.24 23.01 11.25
N ASP A 267 6.77 24.13 10.77
CA ASP A 267 7.45 24.21 9.46
C ASP A 267 8.58 23.19 9.34
N MET A 268 9.38 23.06 10.41
CA MET A 268 10.49 22.10 10.45
C MET A 268 9.99 20.65 10.49
N LYS A 269 8.90 20.35 11.20
CA LYS A 269 8.29 19.01 11.24
C LYS A 269 7.73 18.61 9.87
N CYS A 270 7.03 19.50 9.18
CA CYS A 270 6.57 19.27 7.80
C CYS A 270 7.75 19.01 6.85
N THR A 271 8.86 19.75 7.04
CA THR A 271 10.10 19.52 6.28
C THR A 271 10.73 18.15 6.59
N ILE A 272 10.71 17.70 7.85
CA ILE A 272 11.24 16.39 8.26
C ILE A 272 10.42 15.24 7.67
N ASN A 273 9.09 15.31 7.68
CA ASN A 273 8.25 14.29 7.06
C ASN A 273 8.52 14.20 5.54
N SER A 274 8.70 15.34 4.87
CA SER A 274 9.11 15.35 3.45
C SER A 274 10.53 14.81 3.22
N GLN A 275 11.37 14.79 4.25
CA GLN A 275 12.74 14.29 4.19
C GLN A 275 12.78 12.76 4.34
N GLU A 276 11.92 12.18 5.17
CA GLU A 276 11.77 10.71 5.33
C GLU A 276 11.37 10.05 4.00
N GLU A 277 10.34 10.58 3.32
CA GLU A 277 9.90 10.03 2.03
C GLU A 277 10.99 10.12 0.94
N VAL A 278 11.78 11.20 0.96
CA VAL A 278 12.91 11.39 0.05
C VAL A 278 14.04 10.42 0.36
N GLU A 279 14.32 10.17 1.63
CA GLU A 279 15.32 9.20 2.06
C GLU A 279 14.89 7.79 1.64
N ASP A 280 13.63 7.41 1.85
CA ASP A 280 13.08 6.14 1.40
C ASP A 280 13.18 5.99 -0.12
N ALA A 281 12.83 7.03 -0.88
CA ALA A 281 12.99 7.02 -2.33
C ALA A 281 14.45 6.92 -2.76
N PHE A 282 15.36 7.60 -2.08
CA PHE A 282 16.78 7.54 -2.35
C PHE A 282 17.35 6.14 -2.09
N TYR A 283 17.07 5.53 -0.93
CA TYR A 283 17.55 4.19 -0.60
C TYR A 283 16.96 3.15 -1.56
N PHE A 284 15.64 3.19 -1.78
CA PHE A 284 14.97 2.29 -2.73
C PHE A 284 15.63 2.34 -4.11
N LEU A 285 15.80 3.54 -4.69
CA LEU A 285 16.36 3.70 -6.04
C LEU A 285 17.85 3.33 -6.11
N THR A 286 18.60 3.52 -5.01
CA THR A 286 20.03 3.16 -4.93
C THR A 286 20.23 1.65 -4.92
N ASP A 287 19.33 0.92 -4.27
CA ASP A 287 19.39 -0.54 -4.15
C ASP A 287 18.96 -1.26 -5.43
N LEU A 288 18.38 -0.55 -6.40
CA LEU A 288 18.03 -1.11 -7.70
C LEU A 288 19.28 -1.44 -8.53
N TYR A 289 19.25 -2.62 -9.13
CA TYR A 289 20.30 -3.08 -10.05
C TYR A 289 20.27 -2.33 -11.38
N HIS A 290 19.10 -1.82 -11.78
CA HIS A 290 18.86 -1.16 -13.05
C HIS A 290 18.87 0.36 -12.92
N GLU A 291 19.22 1.05 -14.00
CA GLU A 291 19.13 2.51 -14.04
C GLU A 291 17.66 2.93 -14.17
N VAL A 292 17.21 3.79 -13.25
CA VAL A 292 15.91 4.44 -13.30
C VAL A 292 16.12 5.91 -13.66
N PRO A 293 15.60 6.39 -14.80
CA PRO A 293 15.71 7.79 -15.17
C PRO A 293 14.90 8.65 -14.19
N ILE A 294 15.51 9.72 -13.70
CA ILE A 294 14.85 10.74 -12.89
C ILE A 294 14.52 11.91 -13.82
N GLU A 295 13.23 12.22 -13.95
CA GLU A 295 12.75 13.32 -14.78
C GLU A 295 13.10 14.69 -14.16
N SER A 296 13.04 15.74 -14.97
CA SER A 296 13.33 17.09 -14.50
C SER A 296 12.14 17.63 -13.71
N HIS A 297 12.35 17.96 -12.44
CA HIS A 297 11.35 18.60 -11.57
C HIS A 297 11.86 19.93 -11.01
N ALA A 298 10.94 20.79 -10.58
CA ALA A 298 11.28 22.05 -9.91
C ALA A 298 11.98 21.83 -8.56
N ASP A 299 11.61 20.76 -7.84
CA ASP A 299 12.33 20.24 -6.68
C ASP A 299 12.88 18.85 -7.01
N TRP A 300 14.18 18.65 -6.81
CA TRP A 300 14.85 17.36 -7.02
C TRP A 300 14.30 16.27 -6.10
N ARG A 301 13.80 16.64 -4.91
CA ARG A 301 13.15 15.73 -3.97
C ARG A 301 11.92 15.07 -4.57
N GLN A 302 11.07 15.90 -5.19
CA GLN A 302 9.87 15.44 -5.90
C GLN A 302 10.24 14.56 -7.09
N GLY A 303 11.34 14.86 -7.79
CA GLY A 303 11.82 14.00 -8.86
C GLY A 303 12.25 12.61 -8.39
N LEU A 304 12.86 12.48 -7.20
CA LEU A 304 13.19 11.17 -6.62
C LEU A 304 11.95 10.37 -6.25
N ILE A 305 11.00 11.01 -5.55
CA ILE A 305 9.74 10.38 -5.15
C ILE A 305 8.95 9.92 -6.38
N HIS A 306 8.83 10.78 -7.39
CA HIS A 306 8.16 10.46 -8.64
C HIS A 306 8.83 9.30 -9.38
N ALA A 307 10.17 9.30 -9.49
CA ALA A 307 10.91 8.20 -10.11
C ALA A 307 10.71 6.87 -9.38
N ARG A 308 10.70 6.87 -8.03
CA ARG A 308 10.37 5.70 -7.21
C ARG A 308 8.96 5.21 -7.51
N ASN A 309 7.95 6.07 -7.37
CA ASN A 309 6.54 5.68 -7.53
C ASN A 309 6.27 5.14 -8.93
N LYS A 310 6.77 5.81 -9.97
CA LYS A 310 6.66 5.36 -11.36
C LYS A 310 7.31 3.99 -11.60
N TYR A 311 8.47 3.75 -10.99
CA TYR A 311 9.12 2.45 -11.05
C TYR A 311 8.26 1.36 -10.39
N ILE A 312 7.76 1.61 -9.17
CA ILE A 312 6.91 0.68 -8.43
C ILE A 312 5.62 0.38 -9.20
N ASN A 313 4.90 1.41 -9.63
CA ASN A 313 3.64 1.28 -10.37
C ASN A 313 3.83 0.51 -11.67
N ARG A 314 4.91 0.75 -12.41
CA ARG A 314 5.26 -0.04 -13.60
C ARG A 314 5.51 -1.51 -13.26
N LYS A 315 6.25 -1.79 -12.19
CA LYS A 315 6.53 -3.17 -11.77
C LYS A 315 5.27 -3.91 -11.31
N ILE A 316 4.38 -3.23 -10.61
CA ILE A 316 3.06 -3.76 -10.27
C ILE A 316 2.27 -4.04 -11.55
N ALA A 317 2.22 -3.09 -12.49
CA ALA A 317 1.52 -3.25 -13.76
C ALA A 317 2.06 -4.41 -14.62
N GLU A 318 3.36 -4.71 -14.56
CA GLU A 318 3.99 -5.88 -15.19
C GLU A 318 3.49 -7.22 -14.57
N GLU A 319 3.20 -7.24 -13.27
CA GLU A 319 2.77 -8.44 -12.52
C GLU A 319 1.24 -8.67 -12.54
N ILE A 320 0.44 -7.60 -12.70
CA ILE A 320 -1.04 -7.68 -12.72
C ILE A 320 -1.59 -8.75 -13.70
N PRO A 321 -1.08 -8.92 -14.93
CA PRO A 321 -1.53 -9.99 -15.83
C PRO A 321 -1.34 -11.40 -15.25
N VAL A 322 -0.24 -11.63 -14.53
CA VAL A 322 0.05 -12.93 -13.89
C VAL A 322 -0.94 -13.19 -12.76
N VAL A 323 -1.19 -12.17 -11.93
CA VAL A 323 -2.21 -12.23 -10.87
C VAL A 323 -3.60 -12.50 -11.44
N PHE A 324 -3.94 -11.88 -12.58
CA PHE A 324 -5.21 -12.13 -13.27
C PHE A 324 -5.34 -13.58 -13.77
N GLU A 325 -4.28 -14.15 -14.36
CA GLU A 325 -4.27 -15.56 -14.78
C GLU A 325 -4.49 -16.51 -13.59
N GLU A 326 -3.89 -16.21 -12.44
CA GLU A 326 -4.07 -16.98 -11.21
C GLU A 326 -5.46 -16.84 -10.61
N TYR A 327 -6.03 -15.63 -10.66
CA TYR A 327 -7.42 -15.39 -10.31
C TYR A 327 -8.36 -16.26 -11.17
N GLN A 328 -8.19 -16.23 -12.49
CA GLN A 328 -8.97 -17.04 -13.43
C GLN A 328 -8.79 -18.55 -13.18
N LEU A 329 -7.57 -18.99 -12.88
CA LEU A 329 -7.31 -20.38 -12.52
C LEU A 329 -8.04 -20.77 -11.22
N LYS A 330 -7.96 -19.96 -10.16
CA LYS A 330 -8.65 -20.20 -8.89
C LYS A 330 -10.17 -20.25 -9.08
N LEU A 331 -10.72 -19.37 -9.92
CA LEU A 331 -12.15 -19.42 -10.31
C LEU A 331 -12.50 -20.74 -10.98
N SER A 332 -11.73 -21.16 -11.99
CA SER A 332 -11.98 -22.40 -12.73
C SER A 332 -11.92 -23.66 -11.85
N LEU A 333 -11.13 -23.61 -10.77
CA LEU A 333 -10.96 -24.68 -9.80
C LEU A 333 -11.93 -24.60 -8.62
N GLY A 334 -12.72 -23.52 -8.51
CA GLY A 334 -13.63 -23.30 -7.38
C GLY A 334 -12.90 -23.07 -6.04
N ILE A 335 -11.70 -22.50 -6.08
CA ILE A 335 -10.89 -22.21 -4.88
C ILE A 335 -11.32 -20.84 -4.31
N SER A 336 -11.59 -20.82 -2.99
CA SER A 336 -11.85 -19.58 -2.25
C SER A 336 -10.57 -19.00 -1.63
N TYR A 337 -10.57 -17.71 -1.36
CA TYR A 337 -9.48 -17.03 -0.68
C TYR A 337 -9.64 -17.19 0.84
N PRO A 338 -8.52 -17.31 1.59
CA PRO A 338 -8.57 -17.37 3.05
C PRO A 338 -9.15 -16.06 3.61
N VAL A 339 -9.97 -16.16 4.65
CA VAL A 339 -10.56 -15.01 5.34
C VAL A 339 -10.12 -15.05 6.80
N GLU A 340 -9.47 -14.00 7.26
CA GLU A 340 -9.13 -13.85 8.67
C GLU A 340 -10.35 -13.40 9.48
N ASN A 341 -10.57 -14.04 10.63
CA ASN A 341 -11.59 -13.65 11.62
C ASN A 341 -13.02 -13.51 11.06
N ASP A 342 -13.38 -14.25 9.99
CA ASP A 342 -14.66 -14.12 9.29
C ASP A 342 -15.88 -14.17 10.21
N THR A 343 -15.86 -15.08 11.20
CA THR A 343 -16.96 -15.24 12.16
C THR A 343 -17.13 -13.98 13.05
N GLU A 344 -16.02 -13.42 13.52
CA GLU A 344 -16.05 -12.22 14.38
C GLU A 344 -16.46 -10.99 13.59
N ASN A 345 -15.91 -10.84 12.38
CA ASN A 345 -16.28 -9.76 11.46
C ASN A 345 -17.76 -9.82 11.13
N LYS A 346 -18.28 -10.99 10.72
CA LYS A 346 -19.70 -11.17 10.42
C LYS A 346 -20.58 -10.84 11.62
N SER A 347 -20.22 -11.32 12.81
CA SER A 347 -20.94 -11.03 14.07
C SER A 347 -20.98 -9.53 14.37
N PHE A 348 -19.87 -8.82 14.14
CA PHE A 348 -19.78 -7.39 14.32
C PHE A 348 -20.76 -6.64 13.40
N TYR A 349 -20.76 -6.90 12.09
CA TYR A 349 -21.68 -6.23 11.16
C TYR A 349 -23.15 -6.59 11.38
N GLU A 350 -23.44 -7.85 11.73
CA GLU A 350 -24.80 -8.26 12.14
C GLU A 350 -25.27 -7.52 13.41
N SER A 351 -24.35 -7.14 14.30
CA SER A 351 -24.70 -6.32 15.46
C SER A 351 -25.09 -4.89 15.08
N LEU A 352 -24.50 -4.33 14.02
CA LEU A 352 -24.79 -2.98 13.52
C LEU A 352 -26.15 -2.88 12.83
N LYS A 353 -26.72 -4.01 12.39
CA LYS A 353 -28.07 -4.13 11.82
C LYS A 353 -29.18 -4.01 12.87
N LYS A 354 -28.92 -4.44 14.11
CA LYS A 354 -29.94 -4.53 15.18
C LYS A 354 -30.66 -3.21 15.48
N PRO A 355 -29.97 -2.05 15.57
CA PRO A 355 -30.61 -0.76 15.78
C PRO A 355 -31.68 -0.41 14.73
N VAL A 356 -31.46 -0.78 13.47
CA VAL A 356 -32.44 -0.52 12.39
C VAL A 356 -33.69 -1.36 12.60
N LEU A 357 -33.53 -2.68 12.79
CA LEU A 357 -34.62 -3.62 12.98
C LEU A 357 -35.46 -3.27 14.22
N GLU A 358 -34.80 -2.96 15.33
CA GLU A 358 -35.48 -2.54 16.56
C GLU A 358 -36.19 -1.18 16.38
N GLY A 359 -35.59 -0.25 15.63
CA GLY A 359 -36.23 1.01 15.25
C GLY A 359 -37.53 0.80 14.47
N ARG A 360 -37.58 -0.19 13.57
CA ARG A 360 -38.81 -0.59 12.85
C ARG A 360 -39.84 -1.21 13.78
N ARG A 361 -39.41 -2.12 14.67
CA ARG A 361 -40.27 -2.73 15.70
C ARG A 361 -40.95 -1.66 16.56
N LEU A 362 -40.21 -0.64 16.98
CA LEU A 362 -40.71 0.50 17.77
C LEU A 362 -41.74 1.36 17.00
N LYS A 363 -41.70 1.35 15.66
CA LYS A 363 -42.71 1.98 14.79
C LYS A 363 -43.91 1.07 14.47
N GLY A 364 -43.92 -0.16 14.96
CA GLY A 364 -44.95 -1.14 14.68
C GLY A 364 -44.85 -1.76 13.28
N GLU A 365 -43.68 -1.67 12.66
CA GLU A 365 -43.38 -2.28 11.36
C GLU A 365 -42.70 -3.66 11.53
N PRO A 366 -42.70 -4.50 10.49
CA PRO A 366 -41.95 -5.76 10.49
C PRO A 366 -40.45 -5.54 10.73
N GLU A 367 -39.84 -6.44 11.51
CA GLU A 367 -38.39 -6.49 11.77
C GLU A 367 -37.63 -7.08 10.59
N ASP A 368 -37.66 -6.38 9.45
CA ASP A 368 -36.91 -6.74 8.25
C ASP A 368 -36.28 -5.49 7.58
N PHE A 369 -35.59 -5.68 6.45
CA PHE A 369 -35.00 -4.60 5.64
C PHE A 369 -35.83 -4.27 4.38
N ASN A 370 -37.13 -4.62 4.37
CA ASN A 370 -38.08 -4.25 3.33
C ASN A 370 -38.78 -2.93 3.69
N PHE A 371 -38.11 -1.81 3.39
CA PHE A 371 -38.60 -0.46 3.66
C PHE A 371 -39.75 0.00 2.77
#